data_AF-G5JH14-F1
#
_entry.id   AF-G5JH14-F1
#
_cell.length_a   1.000
_cell.length_b   1.000
_cell.length_c   1.000
_cell.angle_alpha   90.00
_cell.angle_beta   90.00
_cell.angle_gamma   90.00
#
_symmetry.space_group_name_H-M   'P 1'
#
loop_
_entity.id
_entity.type
_entity.pdbx_description
1 polymer ?
#
loop_
_entity_poly.entity_id
_entity_poly.type
_entity_poly.pdbx_seq_one_letter_code
_entity_poly.pdbx_strand_id
1 'polypeptide(L)' 'MHGGLTPRERKQQMKRIRNLEFLYVIASDLASRGIDIEGVSHVINFDVPNDIDFFTHRVG' A
#
# COMPACT_ATOMS: atom_id res chain seq x y z
N MET A 1 2.36 0.15 6.51
CA MET A 1 1.48 -1.05 6.41
C MET A 1 2.35 -2.28 6.15
N HIS A 2 2.39 -3.24 7.07
CA HIS A 2 3.21 -4.46 6.87
C HIS A 2 2.51 -5.69 7.48
N GLY A 3 3.02 -6.88 7.17
CA GLY A 3 2.40 -8.17 7.52
C GLY A 3 2.36 -8.51 9.01
N GLY A 4 3.13 -7.83 9.85
CA GLY A 4 3.22 -8.09 11.30
C GLY A 4 2.10 -7.46 12.14
N LEU A 5 1.22 -6.66 11.53
CA LEU A 5 0.09 -6.04 12.23
C LEU A 5 -1.02 -7.07 12.47
N THR A 6 -1.56 -7.09 13.69
CA THR A 6 -2.77 -7.85 13.99
C THR A 6 -3.96 -7.35 13.14
N PRO A 7 -5.00 -8.18 12.91
CA PRO A 7 -6.17 -7.75 12.14
C PRO A 7 -6.83 -6.47 12.69
N ARG A 8 -6.84 -6.31 14.02
CA ARG A 8 -7.41 -5.13 14.69
C ARG A 8 -6.58 -3.88 14.43
N GLU A 9 -5.27 -3.96 14.59
CA GLU A 9 -4.35 -2.85 14.31
C GLU A 9 -4.42 -2.44 12.84
N ARG A 10 -4.46 -3.42 11.93
CA ARG A 10 -4.62 -3.17 10.49
C ARG A 10 -5.89 -2.38 10.19
N LYS A 11 -7.03 -2.78 10.77
CA LYS A 11 -8.32 -2.06 10.59
C LYS A 11 -8.25 -0.64 11.13
N GLN A 12 -7.60 -0.44 12.28
CA GLN A 12 -7.43 0.89 12.87
C GLN A 12 -6.53 1.79 12.01
N GLN A 13 -5.38 1.30 11.55
CA GLN A 13 -4.50 2.07 10.69
C GLN A 13 -5.16 2.39 9.33
N MET A 14 -5.91 1.45 8.74
CA MET A 14 -6.70 1.71 7.52
C MET A 14 -7.69 2.86 7.72
N LYS A 15 -8.39 2.92 8.87
CA LYS A 15 -9.33 4.01 9.15
C LYS A 15 -8.63 5.36 9.18
N ARG A 16 -7.48 5.44 9.85
CA ARG A 16 -6.70 6.68 9.97
C ARG A 16 -6.14 7.15 8.62
N ILE A 17 -5.70 6.20 7.78
CA ILE A 17 -5.26 6.48 6.41
C ILE A 17 -6.41 7.04 5.58
N ARG A 18 -7.60 6.42 5.64
CA ARG A 18 -8.80 6.93 4.94
C ARG A 18 -9.27 8.30 5.45
N ASN A 19 -9.02 8.60 6.72
CA ASN A 19 -9.29 9.92 7.30
C ASN A 19 -8.24 10.98 6.91
N LEU A 20 -7.28 10.65 6.03
CA LEU A 20 -6.19 11.53 5.61
C LEU A 20 -5.32 12.04 6.78
N GLU A 21 -5.22 11.25 7.86
CA GLU A 21 -4.39 11.59 9.03
C GLU A 21 -2.88 11.46 8.75
N PHE A 22 -2.51 10.93 7.58
CA PHE A 22 -1.12 10.75 7.16
C PHE A 22 -0.88 11.38 5.80
N LEU A 23 0.22 12.13 5.68
CA LEU A 23 0.68 12.68 4.41
C LEU A 23 1.36 11.62 3.52
N TYR A 24 2.02 10.64 4.14
CA TYR A 24 2.72 9.57 3.45
C TYR A 24 2.39 8.22 4.08
N VAL A 25 2.18 7.20 3.24
CA VAL A 25 1.94 5.82 3.66
C VAL A 25 2.93 4.92 2.95
N ILE A 26 3.77 4.21 3.72
CA ILE A 26 4.72 3.24 3.19
C ILE A 26 4.18 1.84 3.49
N ALA A 27 4.13 0.98 2.46
CA ALA A 27 3.62 -0.37 2.54
C ALA A 27 4.55 -1.36 1.83
N SER A 28 4.63 -2.60 2.32
CA SER A 28 5.30 -3.69 1.58
C SER A 28 4.37 -4.29 0.52
N ASP A 29 4.96 -4.94 -0.48
CA ASP A 29 4.27 -5.56 -1.61
C ASP A 29 3.11 -6.51 -1.26
N LEU A 30 3.26 -7.25 -0.16
CA LEU A 30 2.21 -8.14 0.34
C LEU A 30 1.04 -7.37 0.93
N ALA A 31 1.29 -6.18 1.46
CA ALA A 31 0.29 -5.34 2.09
C ALA A 31 -0.41 -4.40 1.10
N SER A 32 0.16 -4.10 -0.07
CA SER A 32 -0.43 -3.14 -1.03
C SER A 32 -1.51 -3.72 -1.94
N ARG A 33 -1.52 -5.03 -2.17
CA ARG A 33 -2.53 -5.69 -3.02
C ARG A 33 -3.94 -5.56 -2.42
N GLY A 34 -4.85 -4.93 -3.15
CA GLY A 34 -6.26 -4.75 -2.75
C GLY A 34 -6.51 -3.62 -1.74
N ILE A 35 -5.52 -2.75 -1.50
CA ILE A 35 -5.74 -1.53 -0.74
C ILE A 35 -6.28 -0.45 -1.68
N ASP A 36 -7.60 -0.22 -1.60
CA ASP A 36 -8.24 0.96 -2.17
C ASP A 36 -8.31 2.06 -1.10
N ILE A 37 -7.59 3.16 -1.34
CA ILE A 37 -7.57 4.35 -0.49
C ILE A 37 -7.98 5.56 -1.33
N GLU A 38 -9.19 6.02 -1.08
CA GLU A 38 -9.74 7.23 -1.67
C GLU A 38 -8.91 8.46 -1.24
N GLY A 39 -8.54 9.31 -2.20
CA GLY A 39 -7.75 10.52 -1.96
C GLY A 39 -6.22 10.38 -2.13
N VAL A 40 -5.71 9.19 -2.48
CA VAL A 40 -4.31 9.03 -2.89
C VAL A 40 -4.12 9.66 -4.28
N SER A 41 -3.25 10.66 -4.37
CA SER A 41 -2.95 11.31 -5.65
C SER A 41 -1.90 10.57 -6.47
N HIS A 42 -0.95 9.91 -5.81
CA HIS A 42 0.18 9.22 -6.44
C HIS A 42 0.53 7.95 -5.67
N VAL A 43 0.81 6.88 -6.40
CA VAL A 43 1.36 5.64 -5.86
C VAL A 43 2.77 5.47 -6.43
N ILE A 44 3.76 5.35 -5.55
CA ILE A 44 5.16 5.16 -5.94
C ILE A 44 5.60 3.76 -5.52
N ASN A 45 5.91 2.90 -6.49
CA ASN A 45 6.56 1.62 -6.24
C ASN A 45 8.06 1.86 -6.06
N PHE A 46 8.56 1.65 -4.84
CA PHE A 46 9.96 1.93 -4.49
C PHE A 46 10.93 0.81 -4.89
N ASP A 47 10.43 -0.41 -5.10
CA ASP A 47 11.25 -1.52 -5.59
C ASP A 47 11.29 -1.51 -7.12
N VAL A 48 12.49 -1.31 -7.67
CA VAL A 48 12.77 -1.59 -9.09
C VAL A 48 12.77 -3.12 -9.24
N PRO A 49 11.89 -3.70 -10.07
CA PRO A 49 11.91 -5.15 -10.30
C PRO A 49 13.31 -5.54 -10.78
N ASN A 50 13.96 -6.50 -10.11
CA ASN A 50 15.16 -7.13 -10.65
C ASN A 50 14.87 -7.93 -11.94
N ASP A 51 13.59 -8.06 -12.29
CA ASP A 51 13.10 -8.82 -13.44
C ASP A 51 11.98 -8.05 -14.15
N ILE A 52 12.21 -7.71 -15.43
CA ILE A 52 11.33 -6.90 -16.28
C ILE A 52 9.94 -7.54 -16.46
N ASP A 53 9.84 -8.86 -16.33
CA ASP A 53 8.59 -9.60 -16.51
C ASP A 53 7.55 -9.35 -15.39
N PHE A 54 7.97 -8.84 -14.23
CA PHE A 54 7.06 -8.46 -13.14
C PHE A 54 6.36 -7.11 -13.36
N PHE A 55 6.83 -6.29 -14.32
CA PHE A 55 6.30 -4.95 -14.55
C PHE A 55 4.88 -4.97 -15.17
N THR A 56 4.57 -5.93 -16.03
CA THR A 56 3.26 -6.01 -16.73
C THR A 56 2.10 -6.39 -15.80
N HIS A 57 2.37 -6.95 -14.62
CA HIS A 57 1.33 -7.38 -13.68
C HIS A 57 0.95 -6.33 -12.62
N ARG A 58 1.58 -5.15 -12.60
CA ARG A 58 1.32 -4.06 -11.62
C ARG A 58 0.74 -2.78 -12.24
N VAL A 59 0.43 -2.77 -13.53
CA VAL A 59 -0.16 -1.60 -14.22
C VAL A 59 -1.67 -1.77 -14.47
N GLY A 60 -2.30 -2.72 -13.77
CA GLY A 60 -3.76 -2.84 -13.68
C GLY A 60 -4.27 -2.24 -12.38
#